data_AF-A0A9W4HND7-F1
#
_entry.id   AF-A0A9W4HND7-F1
#
_cell.length_a   1.000
_cell.length_b   1.000
_cell.length_c   1.000
_cell.angle_alpha   90.00
_cell.angle_beta   90.00
_cell.angle_gamma   90.00
#
_symmetry.space_group_name_H-M   'P 1'
#
loop_
_entity.id
_entity.type
_entity.pdbx_description
1 polymer ?
#
loop_
_entity_poly.entity_id
_entity_poly.type
_entity_poly.pdbx_seq_one_letter_code
_entity_poly.pdbx_strand_id
1 'polypeptide(L)'
;MPGGRSKQKAHKPGKYTAREYLANINPQYLRCLWDKGDWCQAHGDSKATFRGNYTMVSMKTTTRPPEYRLQLMCQGNAMLNFTMPGSPSKNGLTNPPTSQEVIDAIAIELTKIGK
;
A
#
# COMPACT_ATOMS: atom_id res chain seq x y z
N MET A 1 -44.49 10.89 -5.20
CA MET A 1 -43.07 10.50 -5.35
C MET A 1 -42.38 10.60 -3.99
N PRO A 2 -41.91 9.51 -3.37
CA PRO A 2 -41.04 9.60 -2.20
C PRO A 2 -39.59 9.45 -2.63
N GLY A 3 -38.79 10.49 -2.37
CA GLY A 3 -37.35 10.49 -2.60
C GLY A 3 -36.63 9.46 -1.72
N GLY A 4 -35.99 8.50 -2.38
CA GLY A 4 -35.10 7.54 -1.74
C GLY A 4 -33.83 8.24 -1.26
N ARG A 5 -33.84 8.75 -0.02
CA ARG A 5 -32.62 9.06 0.72
C ARG A 5 -31.90 7.74 0.97
N SER A 6 -30.95 7.40 0.11
CA SER A 6 -30.00 6.31 0.33
C SER A 6 -29.35 6.51 1.70
N LYS A 7 -29.80 5.73 2.67
CA LYS A 7 -29.16 5.62 3.98
C LYS A 7 -27.74 5.17 3.71
N GLN A 8 -26.77 6.08 3.81
CA GLN A 8 -25.38 5.72 4.00
C GLN A 8 -25.38 4.78 5.21
N LYS A 9 -25.17 3.48 4.95
CA LYS A 9 -25.08 2.47 6.00
C LYS A 9 -23.94 2.93 6.91
N ALA A 10 -24.28 3.29 8.15
CA ALA A 10 -23.30 3.48 9.19
C ALA A 10 -22.51 2.17 9.32
N HIS A 11 -21.25 2.19 8.88
CA HIS A 11 -20.33 1.09 9.08
C HIS A 11 -20.20 0.89 10.60
N LYS A 12 -20.71 -0.25 11.10
CA LYS A 12 -20.32 -0.75 12.42
C LYS A 12 -18.78 -0.79 12.45
N PRO A 13 -18.12 -0.55 13.61
CA PRO A 13 -16.67 -0.74 13.75
C PRO A 13 -16.36 -2.25 13.73
N GLY A 14 -16.56 -2.88 12.57
CA GLY A 14 -16.03 -4.19 12.26
C GLY A 14 -14.52 -4.06 12.09
N LYS A 15 -13.78 -5.08 12.51
CA LYS A 15 -12.34 -5.20 12.26
C LYS A 15 -12.07 -4.92 10.77
N TYR A 16 -11.54 -3.74 10.45
CA TYR A 16 -11.12 -3.42 9.09
C TYR A 16 -10.06 -4.44 8.66
N THR A 17 -10.29 -5.08 7.53
CA THR A 17 -9.37 -6.07 6.96
C THR A 17 -8.30 -5.40 6.11
N ALA A 18 -7.22 -6.13 5.83
CA ALA A 18 -6.16 -5.66 4.94
C ALA A 18 -6.68 -5.36 3.52
N ARG A 19 -7.66 -6.14 3.03
CA ARG A 19 -8.32 -5.92 1.74
C ARG A 19 -9.16 -4.64 1.73
N GLU A 20 -9.93 -4.39 2.79
CA GLU A 20 -10.69 -3.14 2.93
C GLU A 20 -9.77 -1.93 3.04
N TYR A 21 -8.62 -2.08 3.71
CA TYR A 21 -7.58 -1.05 3.70
C TYR A 21 -7.11 -0.74 2.28
N LEU A 22 -6.70 -1.76 1.51
CA LEU A 22 -6.25 -1.58 0.12
C LEU A 22 -7.32 -0.97 -0.79
N ALA A 23 -8.56 -1.46 -0.71
CA ALA A 23 -9.68 -0.95 -1.51
C ALA A 23 -9.99 0.53 -1.24
N ASN A 24 -9.54 1.06 -0.09
CA ASN A 24 -9.69 2.46 0.27
C ASN A 24 -8.51 3.34 -0.13
N ILE A 25 -7.38 2.77 -0.56
CA ILE A 25 -6.24 3.53 -1.04
C ILE A 25 -6.53 3.99 -2.46
N ASN A 26 -6.45 5.31 -2.70
CA ASN A 26 -6.46 5.84 -4.04
C ASN A 26 -5.02 5.83 -4.60
N PRO A 27 -4.75 5.10 -5.71
CA PRO A 27 -3.41 5.04 -6.31
C PRO A 27 -2.84 6.42 -6.64
N GLN A 28 -3.68 7.39 -7.02
CA GLN A 28 -3.24 8.75 -7.39
C GLN A 28 -2.66 9.53 -6.21
N TYR A 29 -3.08 9.20 -5.00
CA TYR A 29 -2.61 9.88 -3.79
C TYR A 29 -1.56 9.07 -3.03
N LEU A 30 -1.46 7.76 -3.29
CA LEU A 30 -0.41 6.92 -2.69
C LEU A 30 0.96 7.34 -3.23
N ARG A 31 1.87 7.67 -2.31
CA ARG A 31 3.25 8.01 -2.56
C ARG A 31 4.15 7.16 -1.67
N CYS A 32 4.81 6.18 -2.27
CA CYS A 32 5.89 5.46 -1.62
C CYS A 32 7.17 6.29 -1.69
N LEU A 33 7.73 6.64 -0.53
CA LEU A 33 9.02 7.32 -0.45
C LEU A 33 10.10 6.24 -0.49
N TRP A 34 10.70 6.08 -1.67
CA TRP A 34 11.68 5.05 -1.97
C TRP A 34 13.09 5.45 -1.53
N ASP A 35 13.25 5.77 -0.25
CA ASP A 35 14.53 6.21 0.30
C ASP A 35 15.52 5.05 0.41
N LYS A 36 16.79 5.35 0.15
CA LYS A 36 17.82 4.34 -0.05
C LYS A 36 18.37 3.90 1.30
N GLY A 37 18.09 2.66 1.68
CA GLY A 37 18.58 2.05 2.92
C GLY A 37 17.73 2.32 4.16
N ASP A 38 16.77 3.24 4.06
CA ASP A 38 15.89 3.63 5.17
C ASP A 38 14.43 3.32 4.85
N TRP A 39 13.69 2.86 5.87
CA TRP A 39 12.24 2.65 5.76
C TRP A 39 11.51 3.96 5.95
N CYS A 40 10.73 4.34 4.94
CA CYS A 40 9.93 5.55 4.97
C CYS A 40 8.45 5.20 4.86
N GLN A 41 7.62 5.90 5.60
CA GLN A 41 6.18 5.72 5.53
C GLN A 41 5.68 6.14 4.14
N ALA A 42 4.86 5.29 3.52
CA ALA A 42 4.13 5.67 2.33
C ALA A 42 3.02 6.66 2.75
N HIS A 43 2.98 7.80 2.07
CA HIS A 43 1.96 8.82 2.27
C HIS A 43 0.79 8.54 1.33
N GLY A 44 -0.43 8.91 1.73
CA GLY A 44 -1.61 8.83 0.89
C GLY A 44 -2.60 9.92 1.25
N ASP A 45 -3.72 10.01 0.52
CA ASP A 45 -4.88 10.72 1.06
C ASP A 45 -5.17 10.19 2.47
N SER A 46 -5.83 10.97 3.31
CA SER A 46 -6.05 10.76 4.76
C SER A 46 -6.63 9.39 5.19
N LYS A 47 -6.70 8.40 4.28
CA LYS A 47 -6.97 6.98 4.45
C LYS A 47 -5.71 6.09 4.50
N ALA A 48 -4.51 6.55 4.11
CA ALA A 48 -3.28 5.75 4.23
C ALA A 48 -2.89 5.47 5.70
N THR A 49 -3.39 6.29 6.62
CA THR A 49 -3.46 6.06 8.07
C THR A 49 -4.92 5.88 8.48
N PHE A 50 -5.60 4.84 7.97
CA PHE A 50 -6.99 4.59 8.33
C PHE A 50 -7.10 4.24 9.83
N ARG A 51 -7.46 5.23 10.65
CA ARG A 51 -7.58 5.14 12.12
C ARG A 51 -6.35 4.57 12.85
N GLY A 52 -5.15 4.67 12.25
CA GLY A 52 -3.90 4.18 12.86
C GLY A 52 -3.73 2.65 12.91
N ASN A 53 -4.60 1.88 12.26
CA ASN A 53 -4.52 0.40 12.33
C ASN A 53 -3.58 -0.21 11.27
N TYR A 54 -3.48 0.41 10.10
CA TYR A 54 -2.60 -0.04 9.02
C TYR A 54 -1.64 1.07 8.62
N THR A 55 -0.39 0.69 8.36
CA THR A 55 0.64 1.61 7.87
C THR A 55 1.49 0.90 6.85
N MET A 56 1.75 1.56 5.73
CA MET A 56 2.65 1.04 4.71
C MET A 56 3.98 1.79 4.82
N VAL A 57 5.08 1.04 4.79
CA VAL A 57 6.42 1.60 4.68
C VAL A 57 7.12 1.02 3.45
N SER A 58 7.95 1.83 2.82
CA SER A 58 8.68 1.53 1.61
C SER A 58 10.16 1.85 1.81
N MET A 59 11.03 1.08 1.16
CA MET A 59 12.45 1.42 1.05
C MET A 59 12.99 0.99 -0.31
N LYS A 60 14.08 1.64 -0.73
CA LYS A 60 14.90 1.22 -1.86
C LYS A 60 16.19 0.59 -1.33
N THR A 61 16.54 -0.59 -1.84
CA THR A 61 17.78 -1.26 -1.48
C THR A 61 19.00 -0.56 -2.10
N THR A 62 20.17 -0.84 -1.54
CA THR A 62 21.46 -0.27 -1.98
C THR A 62 22.12 -1.09 -3.09
N THR A 63 21.50 -2.19 -3.53
CA THR A 63 21.98 -3.12 -4.56
C THR A 63 21.96 -2.50 -5.97
N ARG A 64 22.62 -3.16 -6.93
CA ARG A 64 22.61 -2.80 -8.36
C ARG A 64 22.26 -4.05 -9.20
N PRO A 65 21.09 -4.10 -9.85
CA PRO A 65 20.02 -3.09 -9.84
C PRO A 65 19.35 -2.97 -8.47
N PRO A 66 18.82 -1.79 -8.10
CA PRO A 66 18.12 -1.62 -6.85
C PRO A 66 16.76 -2.33 -6.88
N GLU A 67 16.45 -3.00 -5.79
CA GLU A 67 15.16 -3.59 -5.49
C GLU A 67 14.35 -2.68 -4.55
N TYR A 68 13.02 -2.79 -4.60
CA TYR A 68 12.10 -1.96 -3.83
C TYR A 68 11.40 -2.85 -2.81
N ARG A 69 11.52 -2.54 -1.52
CA ARG A 69 10.89 -3.34 -0.47
C ARG A 69 9.68 -2.61 0.09
N LEU A 70 8.64 -3.37 0.36
CA LEU A 70 7.41 -2.90 0.98
C LEU A 70 7.11 -3.71 2.21
N GLN A 71 6.61 -3.01 3.23
CA GLN A 71 6.09 -3.64 4.41
C GLN A 71 4.73 -3.02 4.76
N LEU A 72 3.73 -3.88 4.91
CA LEU A 72 2.43 -3.50 5.42
C LEU A 72 2.35 -3.90 6.89
N MET A 73 2.22 -2.89 7.74
CA MET A 73 2.10 -3.01 9.18
C MET A 73 0.63 -3.00 9.58
N CYS A 74 0.26 -3.85 10.52
CA CYS A 74 -1.03 -3.85 11.22
C CYS A 74 -0.76 -3.67 12.72
N GLN A 75 -1.22 -2.57 13.31
CA GLN A 75 -1.05 -2.26 14.73
C GLN A 75 0.41 -2.38 15.20
N GLY A 76 1.36 -1.85 14.40
CA GLY A 76 2.79 -1.90 14.70
C GLY A 76 3.49 -3.23 14.41
N ASN A 77 2.77 -4.26 13.94
CA ASN A 77 3.35 -5.55 13.57
C ASN A 77 3.39 -5.73 12.06
N ALA A 78 4.50 -6.23 11.53
CA ALA A 78 4.63 -6.54 10.12
C ALA A 78 3.68 -7.67 9.71
N MET A 79 2.75 -7.37 8.82
CA MET A 79 1.79 -8.33 8.28
C MET A 79 2.23 -8.84 6.90
N LEU A 80 2.83 -7.97 6.09
CA LEU A 80 3.50 -8.34 4.84
C LEU A 80 4.87 -7.66 4.81
N ASN A 81 5.87 -8.35 4.25
CA ASN A 81 7.21 -7.81 3.97
C ASN A 81 7.73 -8.53 2.73
N PHE A 82 7.85 -7.80 1.62
CA PHE A 82 8.24 -8.39 0.35
C PHE A 82 9.03 -7.40 -0.50
N THR A 83 9.69 -7.94 -1.52
CA THR A 83 10.51 -7.21 -2.46
C THR A 83 9.86 -7.23 -3.84
N MET A 84 9.92 -6.09 -4.52
CA MET A 84 9.50 -5.92 -5.91
C MET A 84 10.68 -5.46 -6.76
N PRO A 85 10.80 -5.95 -8.00
CA PRO A 85 11.72 -5.37 -8.95
C PRO A 85 11.25 -3.96 -9.30
N GLY A 86 12.20 -3.07 -9.63
CA GLY A 86 11.84 -1.79 -10.25
C GLY A 86 11.38 -1.96 -11.69
N SER A 87 10.57 -1.03 -12.17
CA SER A 87 10.10 -1.04 -13.55
C SER A 87 11.25 -0.65 -14.50
N PRO A 88 11.48 -1.36 -15.61
CA PRO A 88 12.55 -1.03 -16.55
C PRO A 88 12.40 0.40 -17.09
N SER A 89 13.45 1.20 -17.04
CA SER A 89 13.51 2.50 -17.73
C SER A 89 14.16 2.34 -19.10
N LYS A 90 13.84 3.25 -20.03
CA LYS A 90 14.43 3.31 -21.38
C LYS A 90 15.96 3.44 -21.38
N ASN A 91 16.56 3.88 -20.28
CA ASN A 91 18.00 4.13 -20.16
C ASN A 91 18.75 2.99 -19.43
N GLY A 92 18.12 1.83 -19.21
CA GLY A 92 18.73 0.70 -18.50
C GLY A 92 18.80 0.87 -16.97
N LEU A 93 18.30 2.00 -16.43
CA LEU A 93 18.03 2.17 -15.00
C LEU A 93 16.70 1.52 -14.62
N THR A 94 16.47 1.23 -13.34
CA THR A 94 15.17 0.81 -12.83
C THR A 94 14.44 1.99 -12.18
N ASN A 95 13.26 2.31 -12.70
CA ASN A 95 12.33 3.24 -12.06
C ASN A 95 11.71 2.58 -10.83
N PRO A 96 11.32 3.36 -9.81
CA PRO A 96 10.50 2.82 -8.74
C PRO A 96 9.14 2.31 -9.26
N PRO A 97 8.56 1.28 -8.61
CA PRO A 97 7.21 0.85 -8.91
C PRO A 97 6.22 2.01 -8.76
N THR A 98 5.26 2.06 -9.69
CA THR A 98 4.12 2.96 -9.63
C THR A 98 3.19 2.58 -8.48
N SER A 99 2.40 3.53 -8.02
CA SER A 99 1.42 3.30 -6.96
C SER A 99 0.41 2.19 -7.28
N GLN A 100 0.06 2.01 -8.56
CA GLN A 100 -0.81 0.91 -8.98
C GLN A 100 -0.10 -0.45 -8.89
N GLU A 101 1.13 -0.56 -9.39
CA GLU A 101 1.93 -1.79 -9.27
C GLU A 101 2.13 -2.19 -7.79
N VAL A 102 2.31 -1.20 -6.90
CA VAL A 102 2.36 -1.41 -5.45
C VAL A 102 1.06 -2.02 -4.93
N ILE A 103 -0.10 -1.41 -5.23
CA ILE A 103 -1.40 -1.88 -4.75
C ILE A 103 -1.70 -3.30 -5.27
N ASP A 104 -1.43 -3.55 -6.55
CA ASP A 104 -1.65 -4.85 -7.18
C ASP A 104 -0.78 -5.93 -6.54
N ALA A 105 0.50 -5.64 -6.28
CA ALA A 105 1.39 -6.58 -5.61
C ALA A 105 0.95 -6.88 -4.17
N ILE A 106 0.51 -5.88 -3.39
CA ILE A 106 0.01 -6.13 -2.05
C ILE A 106 -1.26 -6.99 -2.10
N ALA A 107 -2.17 -6.75 -3.06
CA ALA A 107 -3.37 -7.57 -3.23
C ALA A 107 -3.03 -9.04 -3.54
N ILE A 108 -2.02 -9.28 -4.38
CA ILE A 108 -1.50 -10.62 -4.68
C ILE A 108 -0.92 -11.27 -3.42
N GLU A 109 -0.07 -10.55 -2.67
CA GLU A 109 0.56 -11.07 -1.46
C GLU A 109 -0.45 -11.37 -0.34
N LEU A 110 -1.48 -10.54 -0.17
CA LEU A 110 -2.58 -10.80 0.78
C LEU A 110 -3.33 -12.10 0.44
N THR A 111 -3.53 -12.37 -0.85
CA THR A 111 -4.17 -13.61 -1.32
C THR A 111 -3.36 -14.84 -0.92
N LYS A 112 -2.01 -14.77 -0.97
CA LYS A 112 -1.12 -15.88 -0.60
C LYS A 112 -1.20 -16.24 0.89
N ILE A 113 -1.42 -15.25 1.75
CA ILE A 113 -1.51 -15.46 3.20
C ILE A 113 -2.95 -15.68 3.71
N GLY A 114 -3.91 -15.84 2.79
CA GLY A 114 -5.32 -16.08 3.12
C GLY A 114 -6.01 -14.91 3.84
N LYS A 115 -5.52 -13.68 3.65
CA LYS A 115 -6.06 -12.45 4.24
C LYS A 115 -6.73 -11.53 3.23
#